data_AF-A0A830BTF5-F1
#
_entry.id   AF-A0A830BTF5-F1
#
_cell.length_a   1.000
_cell.length_b   1.000
_cell.length_c   1.000
_cell.angle_alpha   90.00
_cell.angle_beta   90.00
_cell.angle_gamma   90.00
#
_symmetry.space_group_name_H-M   'P 1'
#
loop_
_entity.id
_entity.type
_entity.pdbx_description
1 polymer ?
#
loop_
_entity_poly.entity_id
_entity_poly.type
_entity_poly.pdbx_seq_one_letter_code
_entity_poly.pdbx_strand_id
1 'polypeptide(L)'
;MLASKLSAASSSATLFFNPHNKFHFAKKIPSIANPFSCNSLRPILEWSSSKKICSRKMSASRIVGPRASAEQLKDPDHLIDSVETFIFDCDGVIWKGDKLIDGVPETLDMLRSKGKRLVFVTNNSTKSRKQYGKKFETLGLDVKEEEIFASSFAAAAYLQSIDFPKDKKVYVVGEDGILKELELAGFQYIGGPEDGDKRIELKPGFLMEHDENVGAVVVGFDRYFNYYKIQYATLCIRENPGCLFIATNRDAVTHLTDAQEWAGGGSMVGAIRGSTQREPLVVGKPSTFMMDYLANK
;
A
#
# COMPACT_ATOMS: atom_id res chain seq x y z
N MET A 1 20.92 38.04 -18.68
CA MET A 1 19.60 37.61 -19.16
C MET A 1 19.19 36.43 -18.29
N LEU A 2 18.58 36.57 -17.12
CA LEU A 2 17.25 37.12 -16.79
C LEU A 2 16.13 36.47 -17.61
N ALA A 3 15.50 35.44 -17.01
CA ALA A 3 14.06 35.11 -17.03
C ALA A 3 13.88 33.83 -16.18
N SER A 4 13.66 33.93 -14.85
CA SER A 4 12.35 33.98 -14.20
C SER A 4 11.35 32.90 -14.65
N LYS A 5 11.03 31.94 -13.78
CA LYS A 5 9.66 31.43 -13.61
C LYS A 5 9.42 31.04 -12.14
N LEU A 6 8.48 31.74 -11.56
CA LEU A 6 7.85 31.54 -10.26
C LEU A 6 6.85 30.38 -10.31
N SER A 7 6.63 29.78 -9.13
CA SER A 7 5.35 29.34 -8.57
C SER A 7 4.58 28.18 -9.22
N ALA A 8 4.48 27.08 -8.47
CA ALA A 8 3.24 26.69 -7.82
C ALA A 8 3.56 25.73 -6.66
N ALA A 9 3.55 26.24 -5.42
CA ALA A 9 3.55 25.39 -4.24
C ALA A 9 2.08 25.07 -3.92
N SER A 10 1.56 23.93 -4.39
CA SER A 10 0.28 23.43 -3.88
C SER A 10 0.52 22.82 -2.51
N SER A 11 -0.01 23.47 -1.47
CA SER A 11 0.08 22.98 -0.09
C SER A 11 -0.94 21.88 0.14
N SER A 12 -0.51 20.62 -0.01
CA SER A 12 -1.30 19.43 0.28
C SER A 12 -1.29 19.10 1.79
N ALA A 13 -2.47 18.87 2.38
CA ALA A 13 -2.61 18.40 3.77
C ALA A 13 -3.25 16.99 3.80
N THR A 14 -2.55 15.99 4.36
CA THR A 14 -3.00 14.62 4.69
C THR A 14 -3.61 14.47 6.10
N LEU A 15 -4.93 14.57 6.26
CA LEU A 15 -5.61 14.33 7.56
C LEU A 15 -5.74 12.82 7.85
N PHE A 16 -5.44 12.40 9.08
CA PHE A 16 -5.75 11.06 9.60
C PHE A 16 -6.82 11.18 10.69
N PHE A 17 -7.67 10.18 10.89
CA PHE A 17 -8.74 10.21 11.91
C PHE A 17 -8.68 9.01 12.85
N ASN A 18 -9.10 9.21 14.11
CA ASN A 18 -9.19 8.21 15.18
C ASN A 18 -10.63 8.21 15.73
N PRO A 19 -11.21 7.09 16.20
CA PRO A 19 -12.66 6.89 16.32
C PRO A 19 -13.34 7.54 17.54
N HIS A 20 -12.77 8.62 18.07
CA HIS A 20 -13.40 9.47 19.08
C HIS A 20 -13.52 10.90 18.54
N ASN A 21 -14.46 11.10 17.63
CA ASN A 21 -15.10 12.37 17.28
C ASN A 21 -14.22 13.63 17.11
N LYS A 22 -12.95 13.53 16.66
CA LYS A 22 -12.06 14.69 16.43
C LYS A 22 -11.01 14.46 15.32
N PHE A 23 -10.83 15.50 14.48
CA PHE A 23 -9.91 15.61 13.34
C PHE A 23 -8.41 15.72 13.77
N HIS A 24 -7.46 15.13 13.03
CA HIS A 24 -6.07 14.89 13.48
C HIS A 24 -4.98 14.98 12.36
N PHE A 25 -3.76 15.49 12.65
CA PHE A 25 -2.61 15.59 11.69
C PHE A 25 -1.19 15.43 12.31
N ALA A 26 -0.18 15.04 11.50
CA ALA A 26 1.26 14.99 11.84
C ALA A 26 2.18 15.76 10.85
N LYS A 27 3.14 16.58 11.35
CA LYS A 27 4.15 17.31 10.54
C LYS A 27 5.45 16.50 10.35
N LYS A 28 6.11 16.68 9.20
CA LYS A 28 7.41 16.08 8.81
C LYS A 28 8.57 16.76 9.56
N ILE A 29 9.43 16.00 10.24
CA ILE A 29 10.71 16.46 10.82
C ILE A 29 11.86 15.93 9.94
N PRO A 30 12.89 16.73 9.61
CA PRO A 30 14.00 16.29 8.77
C PRO A 30 14.90 15.29 9.51
N SER A 31 15.32 14.23 8.81
CA SER A 31 16.21 13.18 9.31
C SER A 31 17.62 13.71 9.56
N ILE A 32 18.13 13.52 10.77
CA ILE A 32 19.55 13.66 11.09
C ILE A 32 20.25 12.33 10.77
N ALA A 33 21.41 12.45 10.12
CA ALA A 33 22.24 11.35 9.64
C ALA A 33 22.83 10.48 10.76
N ASN A 34 22.97 9.19 10.47
CA ASN A 34 23.82 8.24 11.19
C ASN A 34 25.29 8.58 10.96
N PRO A 35 26.19 8.27 11.91
CA PRO A 35 27.12 7.17 11.61
C PRO A 35 27.57 6.40 12.86
N PHE A 36 27.69 5.08 12.78
CA PHE A 36 28.87 4.35 13.31
C PHE A 36 28.99 2.98 12.64
N SER A 37 30.13 2.82 11.97
CA SER A 37 30.69 1.57 11.44
C SER A 37 31.53 0.86 12.51
N CYS A 38 31.67 -0.47 12.43
CA CYS A 38 32.93 -1.17 12.09
C CYS A 38 33.02 -2.59 12.70
N ASN A 39 33.27 -3.56 11.80
CA ASN A 39 34.02 -4.83 11.87
C ASN A 39 34.41 -5.48 13.21
N SER A 40 34.27 -6.82 13.29
CA SER A 40 35.41 -7.76 13.15
C SER A 40 35.07 -9.26 13.38
N LEU A 41 35.65 -10.08 12.49
CA LEU A 41 36.32 -11.40 12.66
C LEU A 41 35.61 -12.62 13.31
N ARG A 42 35.66 -13.76 12.59
CA ARG A 42 35.49 -15.15 13.11
C ARG A 42 36.87 -15.69 13.60
N PRO A 43 36.95 -16.77 14.43
CA PRO A 43 36.86 -18.15 13.92
C PRO A 43 36.22 -19.23 14.84
N ILE A 44 35.69 -20.26 14.16
CA ILE A 44 35.52 -21.71 14.44
C ILE A 44 35.91 -22.27 15.83
N LEU A 45 34.99 -22.98 16.53
CA LEU A 45 35.18 -24.36 17.04
C LEU A 45 33.89 -25.05 17.53
N GLU A 46 33.76 -26.31 17.11
CA GLU A 46 33.18 -27.50 17.76
C GLU A 46 31.70 -27.62 18.20
N TRP A 47 31.10 -28.68 17.66
CA TRP A 47 29.83 -29.27 18.04
C TRP A 47 30.03 -30.19 19.25
N SER A 48 29.41 -29.87 20.39
CA SER A 48 29.23 -30.87 21.45
C SER A 48 27.87 -30.73 22.13
N SER A 49 27.19 -31.86 22.23
CA SER A 49 25.86 -32.03 22.81
C SER A 49 25.91 -31.87 24.31
N SER A 50 25.11 -30.95 24.88
CA SER A 50 24.56 -31.10 26.23
C SER A 50 23.45 -30.08 26.49
N LYS A 51 22.25 -30.59 26.78
CA LYS A 51 21.10 -29.84 27.25
C LYS A 51 21.44 -29.12 28.56
N LYS A 52 21.49 -27.79 28.54
CA LYS A 52 21.22 -26.94 29.71
C LYS A 52 20.21 -25.88 29.31
N ILE A 53 19.01 -26.04 29.83
CA ILE A 53 17.93 -25.05 29.78
C ILE A 53 18.43 -23.84 30.58
N CYS A 54 18.80 -22.77 29.87
CA CYS A 54 19.06 -21.48 30.48
C CYS A 54 17.84 -20.59 30.20
N SER A 55 17.00 -20.40 31.21
CA SER A 55 15.83 -19.53 31.18
C SER A 55 16.26 -18.05 31.19
N ARG A 56 16.73 -17.56 30.03
CA ARG A 56 16.81 -16.12 29.80
C ARG A 56 15.41 -15.61 29.46
N LYS A 57 14.75 -15.01 30.45
CA LYS A 57 13.65 -14.06 30.20
C LYS A 57 14.22 -12.90 29.37
N MET A 58 14.14 -12.99 28.05
CA MET A 58 14.19 -11.79 27.21
C MET A 58 12.85 -11.09 27.37
N SER A 59 12.80 -10.09 28.25
CA SER A 59 11.81 -9.04 28.06
C SER A 59 12.25 -8.26 26.81
N ALA A 60 11.76 -8.69 25.66
CA ALA A 60 11.69 -7.79 24.52
C ALA A 60 10.70 -6.69 24.93
N SER A 61 11.21 -5.61 25.54
CA SER A 61 10.42 -4.39 25.63
C SER A 61 10.16 -4.00 24.18
N ARG A 62 8.90 -4.13 23.75
CA ARG A 62 8.47 -3.50 22.52
C ARG A 62 8.74 -2.01 22.73
N ILE A 63 9.76 -1.49 22.06
CA ILE A 63 9.83 -0.05 21.82
C ILE A 63 8.70 0.22 20.84
N VAL A 64 7.47 0.32 21.37
CA VAL A 64 6.38 0.98 20.69
C VAL A 64 6.80 2.43 20.69
N GLY A 65 7.35 2.90 19.56
CA GLY A 65 7.55 4.33 19.36
C GLY A 65 6.25 5.05 19.70
N PRO A 66 6.29 6.25 20.31
CA PRO A 66 5.08 6.95 20.69
C PRO A 66 4.18 7.06 19.46
N ARG A 67 2.97 6.51 19.56
CA ARG A 67 1.91 6.75 18.57
C ARG A 67 1.81 8.27 18.49
N ALA A 68 2.01 8.85 17.31
CA ALA A 68 1.94 10.30 17.14
C ALA A 68 0.60 10.79 17.73
N SER A 69 0.67 11.52 18.84
CA SER A 69 -0.51 12.11 19.46
C SER A 69 -0.95 13.23 18.54
N ALA A 70 -2.04 13.02 17.82
CA ALA A 70 -2.54 14.04 16.94
C ALA A 70 -3.17 15.18 17.74
N GLU A 71 -2.68 16.39 17.53
CA GLU A 71 -3.14 17.58 18.24
C GLU A 71 -4.52 18.03 17.74
N GLN A 72 -5.31 18.63 18.63
CA GLN A 72 -6.63 19.15 18.29
C GLN A 72 -6.48 20.41 17.41
N LEU A 73 -7.25 20.49 16.32
CA LEU A 73 -7.32 21.69 15.48
C LEU A 73 -7.86 22.87 16.30
N LYS A 74 -7.01 23.89 16.47
CA LYS A 74 -7.36 25.12 17.18
C LYS A 74 -8.14 26.11 16.31
N ASP A 75 -7.91 26.07 15.00
CA ASP A 75 -8.54 26.94 14.01
C ASP A 75 -8.86 26.14 12.72
N PRO A 76 -10.04 25.51 12.65
CA PRO A 76 -10.47 24.74 11.49
C PRO A 76 -10.69 25.60 10.24
N ASP A 77 -11.20 26.83 10.42
CA ASP A 77 -11.53 27.71 9.30
C ASP A 77 -10.26 28.16 8.57
N HIS A 78 -9.22 28.55 9.32
CA HIS A 78 -7.93 28.87 8.71
C HIS A 78 -7.34 27.69 7.93
N LEU A 79 -7.43 26.46 8.46
CA LEU A 79 -6.96 25.28 7.73
C LEU A 79 -7.71 25.13 6.41
N ILE A 80 -9.04 25.16 6.48
CA ILE A 80 -9.90 25.00 5.30
C ILE A 80 -9.57 26.07 4.26
N ASP A 81 -9.44 27.32 4.68
CA ASP A 81 -9.14 28.43 3.77
C ASP A 81 -7.72 28.35 3.18
N SER A 82 -6.75 27.82 3.94
CA SER A 82 -5.35 27.72 3.53
C SER A 82 -5.04 26.61 2.52
N VAL A 83 -5.99 25.72 2.22
CA VAL A 83 -5.78 24.59 1.30
C VAL A 83 -6.85 24.53 0.21
N GLU A 84 -6.45 24.06 -0.96
CA GLU A 84 -7.35 23.88 -2.11
C GLU A 84 -7.93 22.45 -2.15
N THR A 85 -7.15 21.47 -1.70
CA THR A 85 -7.47 20.04 -1.82
C THR A 85 -7.39 19.34 -0.47
N PHE A 86 -8.40 18.54 -0.16
CA PHE A 86 -8.42 17.62 0.96
C PHE A 86 -8.23 16.19 0.48
N ILE A 87 -7.29 15.49 1.11
CA ILE A 87 -7.01 14.08 0.82
C ILE A 87 -7.41 13.27 2.05
N PHE A 88 -8.46 12.47 1.89
CA PHE A 88 -9.03 11.65 2.94
C PHE A 88 -8.53 10.22 2.81
N ASP A 89 -8.06 9.65 3.92
CA ASP A 89 -8.10 8.19 4.05
C ASP A 89 -9.56 7.71 4.03
N CYS A 90 -9.80 6.45 3.71
CA CYS A 90 -11.14 5.87 3.71
C CYS A 90 -11.42 5.02 4.95
N ASP A 91 -10.67 3.93 5.12
CA ASP A 91 -10.91 2.97 6.20
C ASP A 91 -10.54 3.59 7.56
N GLY A 92 -11.51 3.70 8.46
CA GLY A 92 -11.36 4.36 9.76
C GLY A 92 -11.55 5.88 9.75
N VAL A 93 -11.83 6.47 8.57
CA VAL A 93 -12.03 7.93 8.41
C VAL A 93 -13.37 8.25 7.76
N ILE A 94 -13.67 7.67 6.59
CA ILE A 94 -14.98 7.78 5.95
C ILE A 94 -15.92 6.70 6.49
N TRP A 95 -15.43 5.48 6.68
CA TRP A 95 -16.24 4.35 7.11
C TRP A 95 -15.51 3.40 8.06
N LYS A 96 -16.30 2.59 8.77
CA LYS A 96 -15.85 1.35 9.41
C LYS A 96 -16.64 0.19 8.85
N GLY A 97 -15.99 -0.68 8.08
CA GLY A 97 -16.69 -1.71 7.30
C GLY A 97 -17.65 -1.05 6.30
N ASP A 98 -18.95 -1.33 6.45
CA ASP A 98 -20.02 -0.83 5.59
C ASP A 98 -20.89 0.23 6.27
N LYS A 99 -20.39 0.88 7.33
CA LYS A 99 -21.05 2.00 8.00
C LYS A 99 -20.21 3.26 7.88
N LEU A 100 -20.86 4.37 7.52
CA LEU A 100 -20.23 5.69 7.59
C LEU A 100 -19.87 6.05 9.02
N ILE A 101 -18.82 6.85 9.15
CA ILE A 101 -18.50 7.52 10.40
C ILE A 101 -19.39 8.77 10.51
N ASP A 102 -19.88 9.04 11.71
CA ASP A 102 -20.77 10.16 12.00
C ASP A 102 -20.14 11.50 11.58
N GLY A 103 -20.90 12.37 10.93
CA GLY A 103 -20.45 13.68 10.48
C GLY A 103 -19.74 13.70 9.12
N VAL A 104 -19.49 12.53 8.51
CA VAL A 104 -18.81 12.45 7.21
C VAL A 104 -19.61 13.14 6.09
N PRO A 105 -20.90 12.83 5.85
CA PRO A 105 -21.66 13.50 4.79
C PRO A 105 -21.65 15.02 4.94
N GLU A 106 -21.94 15.53 6.14
CA GLU A 106 -22.01 16.95 6.44
C GLU A 106 -20.65 17.64 6.22
N THR A 107 -19.56 16.96 6.58
CA THR A 107 -18.20 17.48 6.38
C THR A 107 -17.84 17.57 4.90
N LEU A 108 -18.14 16.53 4.11
CA LEU A 108 -17.83 16.51 2.69
C LEU A 108 -18.63 17.58 1.93
N ASP A 109 -19.92 17.73 2.25
CA ASP A 109 -20.78 18.75 1.65
C ASP A 109 -20.33 20.16 2.01
N MET A 110 -19.96 20.39 3.28
CA MET A 110 -19.41 21.68 3.72
C MET A 110 -18.14 22.03 2.94
N LEU A 111 -17.20 21.09 2.80
CA LEU A 111 -15.96 21.34 2.06
C LEU A 111 -16.22 21.61 0.57
N ARG A 112 -17.13 20.85 -0.05
CA ARG A 112 -17.55 21.10 -1.43
C ARG A 112 -18.22 22.46 -1.60
N SER A 113 -19.06 22.89 -0.66
CA SER A 113 -19.71 24.21 -0.69
C SER A 113 -18.69 25.36 -0.62
N LYS A 114 -17.53 25.13 0.00
CA LYS A 114 -16.38 26.04 0.05
C LYS A 114 -15.44 25.89 -1.16
N GLY A 115 -15.85 25.16 -2.21
CA GLY A 115 -15.08 24.98 -3.44
C GLY A 115 -13.85 24.10 -3.29
N LYS A 116 -13.75 23.27 -2.25
CA LYS A 116 -12.59 22.41 -2.02
C LYS A 116 -12.64 21.17 -2.89
N ARG A 117 -11.50 20.79 -3.47
CA ARG A 117 -11.34 19.51 -4.18
C ARG A 117 -11.16 18.39 -3.15
N LEU A 118 -11.87 17.29 -3.35
CA LEU A 118 -11.77 16.12 -2.47
C LEU A 118 -11.10 14.97 -3.21
N VAL A 119 -10.23 14.24 -2.52
CA VAL A 119 -9.60 13.02 -3.00
C VAL A 119 -9.67 11.96 -1.90
N PHE A 120 -10.09 10.75 -2.25
CA PHE A 120 -10.29 9.64 -1.33
C PHE A 120 -9.25 8.55 -1.60
N VAL A 121 -8.52 8.17 -0.56
CA VAL A 121 -7.31 7.38 -0.67
C VAL A 121 -7.40 6.15 0.22
N THR A 122 -7.18 4.96 -0.35
CA THR A 122 -7.15 3.72 0.43
C THR A 122 -6.02 2.80 0.02
N ASN A 123 -5.38 2.19 1.03
CA ASN A 123 -4.40 1.12 0.84
C ASN A 123 -5.06 -0.24 0.59
N ASN A 124 -6.38 -0.33 0.56
CA ASN A 124 -7.06 -1.57 0.25
C ASN A 124 -7.13 -1.75 -1.29
N SER A 125 -6.43 -2.78 -1.78
CA SER A 125 -6.36 -3.11 -3.22
C SER A 125 -7.39 -4.16 -3.66
N THR A 126 -8.34 -4.56 -2.79
CA THR A 126 -9.33 -5.59 -3.13
C THR A 126 -10.38 -5.14 -4.14
N LYS A 127 -10.59 -3.83 -4.25
CA LYS A 127 -11.57 -3.21 -5.15
C LYS A 127 -10.89 -2.23 -6.10
N SER A 128 -11.39 -2.16 -7.32
CA SER A 128 -11.11 -1.09 -8.28
C SER A 128 -11.79 0.21 -7.85
N ARG A 129 -11.40 1.34 -8.45
CA ARG A 129 -12.03 2.66 -8.26
C ARG A 129 -13.52 2.61 -8.58
N LYS A 130 -13.91 1.93 -9.67
CA LYS A 130 -15.32 1.71 -10.01
C LYS A 130 -16.09 0.94 -8.93
N GLN A 131 -15.48 -0.08 -8.34
CA GLN A 131 -16.08 -0.82 -7.22
C GLN A 131 -16.16 0.05 -5.94
N TYR A 132 -15.19 0.92 -5.71
CA TYR A 132 -15.26 1.91 -4.62
C TYR A 132 -16.32 2.99 -4.87
N GLY A 133 -16.47 3.48 -6.10
CA GLY A 133 -17.53 4.43 -6.47
C GLY A 133 -18.90 3.88 -6.11
N LYS A 134 -19.18 2.61 -6.45
CA LYS A 134 -20.41 1.91 -6.03
C LYS A 134 -20.56 1.79 -4.50
N LYS A 135 -19.46 1.61 -3.78
CA LYS A 135 -19.48 1.60 -2.30
C LYS A 135 -19.86 2.98 -1.75
N PHE A 136 -19.25 4.05 -2.24
CA PHE A 136 -19.61 5.42 -1.87
C PHE A 136 -21.09 5.70 -2.15
N GLU A 137 -21.57 5.34 -3.34
CA GLU A 137 -22.98 5.47 -3.74
C GLU A 137 -23.91 4.72 -2.78
N THR A 138 -23.57 3.48 -2.42
CA THR A 138 -24.36 2.66 -1.48
C THR A 138 -24.42 3.28 -0.08
N LEU A 139 -23.38 4.03 0.30
CA LEU A 139 -23.31 4.77 1.57
C LEU A 139 -23.97 6.15 1.49
N GLY A 140 -24.59 6.51 0.35
CA GLY A 140 -25.26 7.79 0.15
C GLY A 140 -24.32 8.96 -0.13
N LEU A 141 -23.08 8.69 -0.56
CA LEU A 141 -22.10 9.71 -0.91
C LEU A 141 -21.94 9.78 -2.44
N ASP A 142 -22.11 10.97 -3.01
CA ASP A 142 -21.80 11.24 -4.41
C ASP A 142 -20.28 11.44 -4.55
N VAL A 143 -19.55 10.41 -4.97
CA VAL A 143 -18.09 10.45 -5.18
C VAL A 143 -17.77 9.88 -6.55
N LYS A 144 -17.10 10.67 -7.37
CA LYS A 144 -16.71 10.28 -8.73
C LYS A 144 -15.46 9.42 -8.73
N GLU A 145 -15.31 8.56 -9.74
CA GLU A 145 -14.17 7.63 -9.83
C GLU A 145 -12.81 8.35 -9.87
N GLU A 146 -12.75 9.54 -10.46
CA GLU A 146 -11.57 10.40 -10.51
C GLU A 146 -11.19 11.03 -9.17
N GLU A 147 -12.12 11.08 -8.21
CA GLU A 147 -11.84 11.49 -6.83
C GLU A 147 -11.22 10.33 -6.02
N ILE A 148 -11.17 9.10 -6.56
CA ILE A 148 -10.72 7.91 -5.82
C ILE A 148 -9.31 7.50 -6.26
N PHE A 149 -8.40 7.43 -5.29
CA PHE A 149 -7.06 6.88 -5.45
C PHE A 149 -6.88 5.64 -4.58
N ALA A 150 -7.27 4.49 -5.11
CA ALA A 150 -7.06 3.19 -4.47
C ALA A 150 -5.66 2.64 -4.78
N SER A 151 -5.06 1.90 -3.86
CA SER A 151 -3.77 1.23 -4.08
C SER A 151 -3.80 0.17 -5.20
N SER A 152 -4.98 -0.36 -5.55
CA SER A 152 -5.20 -1.17 -6.76
C SER A 152 -4.93 -0.39 -8.03
N PHE A 153 -5.41 0.86 -8.10
CA PHE A 153 -5.14 1.78 -9.20
C PHE A 153 -3.69 2.26 -9.21
N ALA A 154 -3.09 2.48 -8.04
CA ALA A 154 -1.73 2.98 -7.91
C ALA A 154 -0.70 2.12 -8.67
N ALA A 155 -0.86 0.80 -8.67
CA ALA A 155 0.03 -0.10 -9.42
C ALA A 155 -0.09 0.10 -10.94
N ALA A 156 -1.31 0.18 -11.46
CA ALA A 156 -1.54 0.43 -12.88
C ALA A 156 -1.07 1.83 -13.31
N ALA A 157 -1.35 2.85 -12.49
CA ALA A 157 -0.88 4.22 -12.70
C ALA A 157 0.65 4.31 -12.70
N TYR A 158 1.32 3.58 -11.81
CA TYR A 158 2.78 3.52 -11.77
C TYR A 158 3.34 2.90 -13.05
N LEU A 159 2.80 1.76 -13.50
CA LEU A 159 3.21 1.12 -14.75
C LEU A 159 3.02 2.04 -15.97
N GLN A 160 1.93 2.83 -16.00
CA GLN A 160 1.74 3.86 -17.03
C GLN A 160 2.81 4.95 -16.96
N SER A 161 3.15 5.42 -15.76
CA SER A 161 4.11 6.52 -15.56
C SER A 161 5.55 6.22 -15.99
N ILE A 162 5.89 4.94 -16.08
CA ILE A 162 7.23 4.46 -16.49
C ILE A 162 7.23 3.87 -17.90
N ASP A 163 6.15 4.09 -18.66
CA ASP A 163 5.95 3.53 -20.01
C ASP A 163 6.19 2.01 -20.06
N PHE A 164 5.62 1.27 -19.09
CA PHE A 164 5.79 -0.17 -19.01
C PHE A 164 5.37 -0.85 -20.32
N PRO A 165 6.19 -1.77 -20.88
CA PRO A 165 5.92 -2.35 -22.19
C PRO A 165 4.58 -3.10 -22.24
N LYS A 166 3.77 -2.80 -23.26
CA LYS A 166 2.40 -3.36 -23.41
C LYS A 166 2.37 -4.82 -23.85
N ASP A 167 3.47 -5.31 -24.41
CA ASP A 167 3.69 -6.71 -24.74
C ASP A 167 4.09 -7.55 -23.53
N LYS A 168 4.51 -6.93 -22.41
CA LYS A 168 4.83 -7.62 -21.16
C LYS A 168 3.59 -7.87 -20.31
N LYS A 169 3.61 -8.97 -19.56
CA LYS A 169 2.55 -9.34 -18.61
C LYS A 169 2.89 -8.90 -17.19
N VAL A 170 1.84 -8.68 -16.41
CA VAL A 170 1.90 -8.47 -14.96
C VAL A 170 1.40 -9.73 -14.24
N TYR A 171 2.25 -10.36 -13.43
CA TYR A 171 1.77 -11.42 -12.54
C TYR A 171 1.22 -10.80 -11.26
N VAL A 172 -0.01 -11.16 -10.89
CA VAL A 172 -0.70 -10.56 -9.75
C VAL A 172 -0.83 -11.54 -8.61
N VAL A 173 -0.32 -11.15 -7.46
CA VAL A 173 -0.60 -11.76 -6.16
C VAL A 173 -1.52 -10.80 -5.41
N GLY A 174 -2.82 -10.99 -5.55
CA GLY A 174 -3.81 -10.02 -5.12
C GLY A 174 -5.21 -10.34 -5.62
N GLU A 175 -6.16 -9.48 -5.25
CA GLU A 175 -7.56 -9.64 -5.62
C GLU A 175 -7.99 -8.87 -6.87
N ASP A 176 -9.24 -9.10 -7.28
CA ASP A 176 -9.92 -8.59 -8.48
C ASP A 176 -9.76 -7.08 -8.73
N GLY A 177 -9.69 -6.27 -7.67
CA GLY A 177 -9.47 -4.83 -7.79
C GLY A 177 -8.21 -4.45 -8.55
N ILE A 178 -7.10 -5.18 -8.37
CA ILE A 178 -5.84 -4.94 -9.10
C ILE A 178 -6.01 -5.33 -10.56
N LEU A 179 -6.62 -6.49 -10.83
CA LEU A 179 -6.81 -7.03 -12.18
C LEU A 179 -7.59 -6.05 -13.05
N LYS A 180 -8.70 -5.52 -12.52
CA LYS A 180 -9.56 -4.54 -13.21
C LYS A 180 -8.85 -3.24 -13.53
N GLU A 181 -8.02 -2.73 -12.61
CA GLU A 181 -7.27 -1.49 -12.86
C GLU A 181 -6.15 -1.71 -13.90
N LEU A 182 -5.53 -2.89 -13.92
CA LEU A 182 -4.57 -3.26 -14.97
C LEU A 182 -5.26 -3.38 -16.33
N GLU A 183 -6.43 -4.01 -16.39
CA GLU A 183 -7.25 -4.12 -17.61
C GLU A 183 -7.63 -2.74 -18.15
N LEU A 184 -8.17 -1.86 -17.29
CA LEU A 184 -8.54 -0.49 -17.66
C LEU A 184 -7.33 0.34 -18.13
N ALA A 185 -6.14 0.07 -17.61
CA ALA A 185 -4.90 0.69 -18.04
C ALA A 185 -4.31 0.04 -19.31
N GLY A 186 -4.94 -1.02 -19.85
CA GLY A 186 -4.52 -1.74 -21.04
C GLY A 186 -3.26 -2.58 -20.83
N PHE A 187 -3.08 -3.17 -19.65
CA PHE A 187 -1.99 -4.12 -19.38
C PHE A 187 -2.51 -5.56 -19.37
N GLN A 188 -1.73 -6.46 -19.96
CA GLN A 188 -1.96 -7.89 -19.84
C GLN A 188 -1.55 -8.36 -18.44
N TYR A 189 -2.35 -9.25 -17.85
CA TYR A 189 -2.05 -9.83 -16.54
C TYR A 189 -2.34 -11.33 -16.52
N ILE A 190 -1.74 -12.01 -15.54
CA ILE A 190 -2.02 -13.40 -15.17
C ILE A 190 -2.03 -13.53 -13.64
N GLY A 191 -2.68 -14.58 -13.11
CA GLY A 191 -2.75 -14.84 -11.68
C GLY A 191 -3.95 -14.17 -11.01
N GLY A 192 -3.80 -13.76 -9.75
CA GLY A 192 -4.91 -13.26 -8.94
C GLY A 192 -5.73 -14.40 -8.30
N PRO A 193 -7.04 -14.23 -8.06
CA PRO A 193 -7.85 -15.23 -7.36
C PRO A 193 -7.91 -16.61 -8.01
N GLU A 194 -7.81 -16.70 -9.34
CA GLU A 194 -7.85 -17.95 -10.10
C GLU A 194 -6.73 -18.94 -9.72
N ASP A 195 -5.61 -18.43 -9.22
CA ASP A 195 -4.48 -19.23 -8.76
C ASP A 195 -4.68 -19.79 -7.34
N GLY A 196 -5.80 -19.48 -6.67
CA GLY A 196 -6.05 -19.78 -5.25
C GLY A 196 -6.00 -21.27 -4.88
N ASP A 197 -6.44 -22.12 -5.79
CA ASP A 197 -6.49 -23.57 -5.58
C ASP A 197 -5.31 -24.31 -6.21
N LYS A 198 -4.42 -23.59 -6.92
CA LYS A 198 -3.23 -24.20 -7.51
C LYS A 198 -2.28 -24.72 -6.42
N ARG A 199 -1.65 -25.86 -6.71
CA ARG A 199 -0.68 -26.54 -5.83
C ARG A 199 0.52 -26.95 -6.66
N ILE A 200 1.66 -27.10 -5.99
CA ILE A 200 2.92 -27.53 -6.61
C ILE A 200 3.18 -28.97 -6.18
N GLU A 201 3.58 -29.82 -7.13
CA GLU A 201 4.08 -31.15 -6.84
C GLU A 201 5.54 -31.06 -6.39
N LEU A 202 5.86 -31.60 -5.22
CA LEU A 202 7.22 -31.60 -4.68
C LEU A 202 7.83 -32.99 -4.85
N LYS A 203 8.63 -33.15 -5.92
CA LYS A 203 9.42 -34.36 -6.19
C LYS A 203 10.83 -34.00 -6.68
N PRO A 204 11.83 -34.89 -6.50
CA PRO A 204 13.17 -34.65 -7.02
C PRO A 204 13.17 -34.34 -8.52
N GLY A 205 13.86 -33.28 -8.92
CA GLY A 205 13.97 -32.84 -10.31
C GLY A 205 12.77 -32.07 -10.86
N PHE A 206 11.72 -31.85 -10.07
CA PHE A 206 10.61 -31.00 -10.50
C PHE A 206 11.06 -29.53 -10.64
N LEU A 207 10.76 -28.93 -11.79
CA LEU A 207 10.91 -27.51 -12.06
C LEU A 207 9.52 -26.93 -12.32
N MET A 208 9.19 -25.85 -11.62
CA MET A 208 7.98 -25.10 -11.90
C MET A 208 8.25 -24.15 -13.05
N GLU A 209 7.49 -24.27 -14.13
CA GLU A 209 7.52 -23.31 -15.23
C GLU A 209 6.80 -22.01 -14.84
N HIS A 210 7.37 -20.89 -15.27
CA HIS A 210 6.76 -19.56 -15.21
C HIS A 210 6.85 -18.89 -16.58
N ASP A 211 6.00 -17.88 -16.80
CA ASP A 211 5.97 -17.16 -18.07
C ASP A 211 7.13 -16.15 -18.12
N GLU A 212 8.09 -16.38 -19.03
CA GLU A 212 9.27 -15.53 -19.23
C GLU A 212 8.91 -14.11 -19.73
N ASN A 213 7.67 -13.91 -20.20
CA ASN A 213 7.17 -12.62 -20.64
C ASN A 213 6.56 -11.77 -19.51
N VAL A 214 6.57 -12.27 -18.26
CA VAL A 214 6.20 -11.46 -17.09
C VAL A 214 7.31 -10.43 -16.82
N GLY A 215 6.96 -9.16 -16.97
CA GLY A 215 7.86 -8.02 -16.71
C GLY A 215 7.63 -7.34 -15.36
N ALA A 216 6.54 -7.66 -14.67
CA ALA A 216 6.25 -7.13 -13.34
C ALA A 216 5.47 -8.11 -12.50
N VAL A 217 5.77 -8.15 -11.20
CA VAL A 217 4.95 -8.79 -10.17
C VAL A 217 4.33 -7.71 -9.29
N VAL A 218 3.01 -7.68 -9.21
CA VAL A 218 2.25 -6.79 -8.32
C VAL A 218 1.70 -7.61 -7.16
N VAL A 219 2.03 -7.19 -5.93
CA VAL A 219 1.63 -7.85 -4.70
C VAL A 219 0.75 -6.93 -3.87
N GLY A 220 -0.46 -7.38 -3.56
CA GLY A 220 -1.38 -6.74 -2.63
C GLY A 220 -1.94 -7.72 -1.61
N PHE A 221 -3.00 -7.31 -0.92
CA PHE A 221 -3.75 -8.22 -0.07
C PHE A 221 -4.47 -9.28 -0.92
N ASP A 222 -4.37 -10.54 -0.51
CA ASP A 222 -4.89 -11.71 -1.24
C ASP A 222 -5.42 -12.76 -0.26
N ARG A 223 -6.73 -13.00 -0.24
CA ARG A 223 -7.35 -14.09 0.56
C ARG A 223 -7.07 -15.48 0.02
N TYR A 224 -6.64 -15.57 -1.25
CA TYR A 224 -6.31 -16.80 -1.95
C TYR A 224 -4.79 -16.99 -2.03
N PHE A 225 -4.04 -16.39 -1.11
CA PHE A 225 -2.59 -16.49 -1.03
C PHE A 225 -2.16 -17.92 -0.68
N ASN A 226 -1.26 -18.49 -1.47
CA ASN A 226 -0.79 -19.86 -1.31
C ASN A 226 0.67 -20.02 -1.74
N TYR A 227 1.23 -21.21 -1.51
CA TYR A 227 2.61 -21.51 -1.86
C TYR A 227 2.89 -21.43 -3.37
N TYR A 228 1.91 -21.78 -4.22
CA TYR A 228 2.04 -21.67 -5.68
C TYR A 228 2.33 -20.23 -6.10
N LYS A 229 1.56 -19.27 -5.60
CA LYS A 229 1.73 -17.84 -5.89
C LYS A 229 3.07 -17.29 -5.40
N ILE A 230 3.52 -17.72 -4.21
CA ILE A 230 4.84 -17.34 -3.68
C ILE A 230 5.93 -17.81 -4.63
N GLN A 231 5.90 -19.08 -5.04
CA GLN A 231 6.92 -19.65 -5.92
C GLN A 231 6.88 -19.01 -7.31
N TYR A 232 5.70 -18.85 -7.93
CA TYR A 232 5.55 -18.23 -9.24
C TYR A 232 6.10 -16.79 -9.25
N ALA A 233 5.71 -15.98 -8.26
CA ALA A 233 6.23 -14.63 -8.09
C ALA A 233 7.75 -14.61 -7.88
N THR A 234 8.27 -15.56 -7.10
CA THR A 234 9.71 -15.68 -6.84
C THR A 234 10.50 -15.95 -8.12
N LEU A 235 10.02 -16.88 -8.95
CA LEU A 235 10.65 -17.22 -10.22
C LEU A 235 10.63 -16.03 -11.16
N CYS A 236 9.47 -15.38 -11.35
CA CYS A 236 9.37 -14.17 -12.18
C CYS A 236 10.37 -13.09 -11.73
N ILE A 237 10.43 -12.78 -10.44
CA ILE A 237 11.30 -11.72 -9.91
C ILE A 237 12.80 -12.04 -10.03
N ARG A 238 13.17 -13.33 -9.95
CA ARG A 238 14.59 -13.75 -9.93
C ARG A 238 15.12 -14.09 -11.31
N GLU A 239 14.29 -14.65 -12.18
CA GLU A 239 14.72 -15.28 -13.43
C GLU A 239 14.37 -14.43 -14.65
N ASN A 240 13.29 -13.65 -14.62
CA ASN A 240 12.95 -12.76 -15.74
C ASN A 240 13.77 -11.46 -15.67
N PRO A 241 14.58 -11.13 -16.70
CA PRO A 241 15.42 -9.93 -16.69
C PRO A 241 14.59 -8.66 -16.52
N GLY A 242 14.98 -7.83 -15.56
CA GLY A 242 14.32 -6.54 -15.32
C GLY A 242 12.93 -6.64 -14.69
N CYS A 243 12.47 -7.83 -14.27
CA CYS A 243 11.15 -7.97 -13.67
C CYS A 243 11.01 -7.07 -12.43
N LEU A 244 9.99 -6.21 -12.47
CA LEU A 244 9.63 -5.30 -11.39
C LEU A 244 8.99 -6.08 -10.25
N PHE A 245 9.26 -5.65 -9.02
CA PHE A 245 8.56 -6.14 -7.83
C PHE A 245 7.84 -4.95 -7.21
N ILE A 246 6.51 -4.92 -7.31
CA ILE A 246 5.65 -3.81 -6.89
C ILE A 246 4.74 -4.28 -5.76
N ALA A 247 4.62 -3.49 -4.70
CA ALA A 247 3.69 -3.70 -3.60
C ALA A 247 2.63 -2.60 -3.58
N THR A 248 1.35 -2.97 -3.53
CA THR A 248 0.26 -1.98 -3.42
C THR A 248 0.30 -1.25 -2.08
N ASN A 249 0.68 -1.93 -1.00
CA ASN A 249 0.99 -1.36 0.32
C ASN A 249 1.85 -2.34 1.13
N ARG A 250 2.27 -1.94 2.34
CA ARG A 250 3.02 -2.81 3.29
C ARG A 250 2.33 -2.90 4.65
N ASP A 251 1.02 -2.71 4.71
CA ASP A 251 0.29 -2.70 5.96
C ASP A 251 0.35 -4.12 6.58
N ALA A 252 0.92 -4.21 7.78
CA ALA A 252 1.14 -5.50 8.44
C ALA A 252 -0.19 -6.18 8.79
N VAL A 253 -1.20 -5.38 9.12
CA VAL A 253 -2.55 -5.81 9.48
C VAL A 253 -3.60 -5.07 8.66
N THR A 254 -4.78 -5.66 8.57
CA THR A 254 -5.98 -5.10 7.95
C THR A 254 -7.22 -5.41 8.81
N HIS A 255 -8.28 -4.63 8.63
CA HIS A 255 -9.53 -4.75 9.38
C HIS A 255 -10.62 -5.31 8.46
N LEU A 256 -10.64 -6.63 8.28
CA LEU A 256 -11.67 -7.31 7.48
C LEU A 256 -12.98 -7.49 8.25
N THR A 257 -12.90 -7.53 9.57
CA THR A 257 -14.03 -7.58 10.50
C THR A 257 -13.80 -6.54 11.60
N ASP A 258 -14.86 -6.20 12.32
CA ASP A 258 -14.83 -5.30 13.48
C ASP A 258 -14.23 -5.95 14.74
N ALA A 259 -14.17 -7.28 14.78
CA ALA A 259 -13.77 -8.03 15.97
C ALA A 259 -12.25 -8.17 16.15
N GLN A 260 -11.44 -8.20 15.09
CA GLN A 260 -9.99 -8.40 15.21
C GLN A 260 -9.20 -7.89 14.00
N GLU A 261 -7.90 -7.69 14.23
CA GLU A 261 -6.91 -7.45 13.18
C GLU A 261 -6.57 -8.77 12.45
N TRP A 262 -6.43 -8.69 11.14
CA TRP A 262 -6.04 -9.81 10.27
C TRP A 262 -4.74 -9.49 9.55
N ALA A 263 -4.03 -10.50 9.05
CA ALA A 263 -2.81 -10.29 8.26
C ALA A 263 -3.10 -9.40 7.03
N GLY A 264 -2.39 -8.27 6.93
CA GLY A 264 -2.52 -7.32 5.83
C GLY A 264 -1.57 -7.63 4.66
N GLY A 265 -1.63 -6.83 3.60
CA GLY A 265 -0.81 -7.00 2.38
C GLY A 265 0.69 -7.06 2.66
N GLY A 266 1.17 -6.40 3.72
CA GLY A 266 2.55 -6.49 4.18
C GLY A 266 3.01 -7.91 4.53
N SER A 267 2.11 -8.79 4.96
CA SER A 267 2.42 -10.20 5.23
C SER A 267 2.71 -10.98 3.95
N MET A 268 1.90 -10.77 2.90
CA MET A 268 2.09 -11.40 1.57
C MET A 268 3.36 -10.87 0.91
N VAL A 269 3.59 -9.55 0.97
CA VAL A 269 4.82 -8.91 0.51
C VAL A 269 6.04 -9.46 1.25
N GLY A 270 5.93 -9.68 2.57
CA GLY A 270 6.99 -10.23 3.40
C GLY A 270 7.41 -11.64 2.97
N ALA A 271 6.47 -12.50 2.58
CA ALA A 271 6.77 -13.84 2.09
C ALA A 271 7.57 -13.81 0.78
N ILE A 272 7.16 -12.97 -0.19
CA ILE A 272 7.86 -12.84 -1.49
C ILE A 272 9.21 -12.15 -1.31
N ARG A 273 9.32 -11.15 -0.43
CA ARG A 273 10.61 -10.54 -0.05
C ARG A 273 11.55 -11.59 0.54
N GLY A 274 11.04 -12.49 1.38
CA GLY A 274 11.84 -13.56 2.00
C GLY A 274 12.45 -14.52 0.99
N SER A 275 11.70 -14.91 -0.05
CA SER A 275 12.17 -15.85 -1.08
C SER A 275 13.03 -15.20 -2.17
N THR A 276 12.81 -13.91 -2.44
CA THR A 276 13.53 -13.16 -3.47
C THR A 276 14.74 -12.39 -2.95
N GLN A 277 14.75 -12.04 -1.65
CA GLN A 277 15.72 -11.12 -1.03
C GLN A 277 15.77 -9.72 -1.71
N ARG A 278 14.70 -9.34 -2.42
CA ARG A 278 14.54 -8.02 -3.06
C ARG A 278 13.48 -7.20 -2.33
N GLU A 279 13.68 -5.90 -2.21
CA GLU A 279 12.64 -4.98 -1.72
C GLU A 279 11.67 -4.63 -2.86
N PRO A 280 10.37 -4.53 -2.58
CA PRO A 280 9.41 -4.04 -3.54
C PRO A 280 9.45 -2.51 -3.66
N LEU A 281 9.07 -2.01 -4.82
CA LEU A 281 8.61 -0.64 -4.98
C LEU A 281 7.19 -0.52 -4.42
N VAL A 282 6.98 0.37 -3.46
CA VAL A 282 5.67 0.57 -2.82
C VAL A 282 4.94 1.73 -3.49
N VAL A 283 3.73 1.48 -4.00
CA VAL A 283 2.93 2.50 -4.73
C VAL A 283 1.83 3.14 -3.88
N GLY A 284 1.32 2.44 -2.86
CA GLY A 284 0.35 3.00 -1.90
C GLY A 284 1.02 3.74 -0.75
N LYS A 285 0.21 4.21 0.21
CA LYS A 285 0.69 4.95 1.39
C LYS A 285 1.72 4.10 2.16
N PRO A 286 2.83 4.68 2.67
CA PRO A 286 3.15 6.11 2.72
C PRO A 286 3.95 6.65 1.51
N SER A 287 3.97 5.95 0.37
CA SER A 287 4.64 6.43 -0.85
C SER A 287 4.09 7.80 -1.30
N THR A 288 4.98 8.68 -1.78
CA THR A 288 4.57 9.98 -2.34
C THR A 288 4.04 9.87 -3.76
N PHE A 289 4.16 8.71 -4.41
CA PHE A 289 3.77 8.50 -5.80
C PHE A 289 2.39 9.05 -6.13
N MET A 290 1.41 8.85 -5.24
CA MET A 290 0.07 9.40 -5.38
C MET A 290 0.02 10.92 -5.39
N MET A 291 0.74 11.57 -4.49
CA MET A 291 0.80 13.03 -4.42
C MET A 291 1.44 13.58 -5.69
N ASP A 292 2.52 12.94 -6.15
CA ASP A 292 3.22 13.31 -7.38
C ASP A 292 2.32 13.08 -8.60
N TYR A 293 1.56 11.99 -8.62
CA TYR A 293 0.60 11.68 -9.69
C TYR A 293 -0.56 12.68 -9.75
N LEU A 294 -1.09 13.07 -8.58
CA LEU A 294 -2.19 14.04 -8.48
C LEU A 294 -1.74 15.47 -8.79
N ALA A 295 -0.50 15.83 -8.47
CA ALA A 295 0.05 17.16 -8.73
C ALA A 295 0.39 17.39 -10.22
N ASN A 296 0.70 16.33 -10.96
CA ASN A 296 1.05 16.39 -12.37
C ASN A 296 -0.15 16.25 -13.33
N LYS A 297 -1.38 16.20 -12.80
CA LYS A 297 -2.65 16.18 -13.54
C LYS A 297 -3.45 17.46 -13.30
#